data_AF-A0AAD5QEX8-F1
#
_entry.id   AF-A0AAD5QEX8-F1
#
_cell.length_a   1.000
_cell.length_b   1.000
_cell.length_c   1.000
_cell.angle_alpha   90.00
_cell.angle_beta   90.00
_cell.angle_gamma   90.00
#
_symmetry.space_group_name_H-M   'P 1'
#
loop_
_entity.id
_entity.type
_entity.pdbx_description
1 polymer ?
#
loop_
_entity_poly.entity_id
_entity_poly.type
_entity_poly.pdbx_seq_one_letter_code
_entity_poly.pdbx_strand_id
1 'polypeptide(L)'
;MRGRAPEGNMTAFEDDLFLGVDLSTQQLKGIVLNGENDVVLWHSINFSKDLPEFNTNGGILKLTDGSTVSPVLMWVKAMDLLLEQIYSRVPARNIRCIGGCAQQHGTVYWANGAAGKLSTLSPDSSLFPALESQLSLCF
;
A
#
# COMPACT_ATOMS: atom_id res chain seq x y z
N MET A 1 29.72 -43.48 -15.52
CA MET A 1 29.11 -42.63 -14.47
C MET A 1 28.56 -41.38 -15.15
N ARG A 2 27.26 -41.34 -15.45
CA ARG A 2 26.60 -40.12 -15.98
C ARG A 2 26.08 -39.34 -14.79
N GLY A 3 26.67 -38.18 -14.52
CA GLY A 3 26.18 -37.26 -13.49
C GLY A 3 24.78 -36.79 -13.88
N ARG A 4 23.81 -37.06 -13.02
CA ARG A 4 22.46 -36.51 -13.08
C ARG A 4 22.58 -35.01 -12.82
N ALA A 5 22.17 -34.18 -13.78
CA ALA A 5 21.98 -32.76 -13.54
C ALA A 5 20.94 -32.58 -12.42
N PRO A 6 21.05 -31.54 -11.57
CA PRO A 6 19.97 -31.25 -10.65
C PRO A 6 18.74 -30.88 -11.48
N GLU A 7 17.72 -31.75 -11.44
CA GLU A 7 16.37 -31.44 -11.89
C GLU A 7 15.81 -30.41 -10.90
N GLY A 8 16.20 -29.14 -11.11
CA GLY A 8 15.52 -28.00 -10.50
C GLY A 8 14.14 -27.92 -11.12
N ASN A 9 13.17 -28.51 -10.44
CA ASN A 9 11.78 -28.50 -10.84
C ASN A 9 11.34 -27.04 -11.04
N MET A 10 10.96 -26.69 -12.27
CA MET A 10 10.20 -25.48 -12.54
C MET A 10 8.83 -25.62 -11.88
N THR A 11 8.58 -24.90 -10.78
CA THR A 11 7.21 -24.62 -10.31
C THR A 11 7.06 -23.14 -10.03
N ALA A 12 7.21 -22.33 -11.08
CA ALA A 12 7.00 -20.88 -11.07
C ALA A 12 5.50 -20.48 -10.90
N PHE A 13 4.72 -21.26 -10.15
CA PHE A 13 3.27 -21.07 -10.03
C PHE A 13 2.70 -21.14 -8.60
N GLU A 14 3.44 -21.55 -7.57
CA GLU A 14 2.82 -21.90 -6.26
C GLU A 14 3.59 -21.49 -5.00
N ASP A 15 4.47 -20.50 -5.04
CA ASP A 15 5.04 -20.01 -3.78
C ASP A 15 3.98 -19.19 -3.04
N ASP A 16 3.75 -19.53 -1.78
CA ASP A 16 2.99 -18.72 -0.84
C ASP A 16 3.77 -17.43 -0.56
N LEU A 17 3.10 -16.30 -0.76
CA LEU A 17 3.68 -14.98 -0.63
C LEU A 17 2.99 -14.17 0.46
N PHE A 18 3.73 -13.24 1.05
CA PHE A 18 3.30 -12.43 2.18
C PHE A 18 3.59 -10.96 1.92
N LEU A 19 2.54 -10.12 1.94
CA LEU A 19 2.68 -8.68 1.71
C LEU A 19 2.79 -7.93 3.05
N GLY A 20 3.90 -7.24 3.25
CA GLY A 20 4.06 -6.24 4.32
C GLY A 20 3.89 -4.83 3.76
N VAL A 21 3.08 -3.99 4.41
CA VAL A 21 2.98 -2.55 4.09
C VAL A 21 3.45 -1.68 5.25
N ASP A 22 4.13 -0.57 4.94
CA ASP A 22 4.60 0.42 5.93
C ASP A 22 4.17 1.83 5.50
N LEU A 23 3.15 2.36 6.17
CA LEU A 23 2.67 3.73 5.99
C LEU A 23 3.50 4.69 6.86
N SER A 24 4.60 5.19 6.31
CA SER A 24 5.47 6.15 6.99
C SER A 24 5.04 7.60 6.72
N THR A 25 5.76 8.57 7.27
CA THR A 25 5.47 10.00 7.07
C THR A 25 5.67 10.43 5.62
N GLN A 26 6.71 9.94 4.95
CA GLN A 26 7.12 10.44 3.62
C GLN A 26 6.69 9.53 2.46
N GLN A 27 6.32 8.29 2.75
CA GLN A 27 6.06 7.29 1.73
C GLN A 27 5.24 6.12 2.28
N LEU A 28 4.57 5.42 1.36
CA LEU A 28 3.99 4.11 1.60
C LEU A 28 4.88 3.05 0.92
N LYS A 29 5.37 2.08 1.68
CA LYS A 29 6.18 0.98 1.15
C LYS A 29 5.39 -0.32 1.16
N GLY A 30 5.67 -1.18 0.19
CA GLY A 30 5.22 -2.56 0.15
C GLY A 30 6.41 -3.50 -0.06
N ILE A 31 6.44 -4.60 0.67
CA ILE A 31 7.42 -5.67 0.54
C ILE A 31 6.68 -7.02 0.41
N VAL A 32 7.10 -7.84 -0.55
CA VAL A 32 6.58 -9.19 -0.75
C VAL A 32 7.66 -10.18 -0.38
N LEU A 33 7.35 -11.07 0.55
CA LEU A 33 8.23 -12.14 1.02
C LEU A 33 7.72 -13.50 0.52
N ASN A 34 8.62 -14.46 0.31
CA ASN A 34 8.27 -15.88 0.15
C ASN A 34 8.19 -16.60 1.51
N GLY A 35 7.87 -17.90 1.51
CA GLY A 35 7.83 -18.74 2.72
C GLY A 35 9.16 -18.92 3.46
N GLU A 36 10.27 -18.52 2.86
CA GLU A 36 11.62 -18.55 3.44
C GLU A 36 12.03 -17.19 4.06
N ASN A 37 11.13 -16.19 3.98
CA ASN A 37 11.33 -14.79 4.34
C ASN A 37 12.28 -14.01 3.41
N ASP A 38 12.54 -14.50 2.21
CA ASP A 38 13.30 -13.78 1.20
C ASP A 38 12.44 -12.71 0.52
N VAL A 39 13.05 -11.58 0.23
CA VAL A 39 12.40 -10.46 -0.47
C VAL A 39 12.27 -10.78 -1.96
N VAL A 40 11.04 -11.01 -2.41
CA VAL A 40 10.71 -11.26 -3.82
C VAL A 40 10.50 -9.96 -4.58
N LEU A 41 9.84 -8.99 -3.93
CA LEU A 41 9.54 -7.69 -4.52
C LEU A 41 9.50 -6.64 -3.41
N TRP A 42 9.91 -5.42 -3.72
CA TRP A 42 9.57 -4.26 -2.92
C TRP A 42 9.26 -3.07 -3.84
N HIS A 43 8.41 -2.19 -3.35
CA HIS A 43 8.07 -0.93 -4.03
C HIS A 43 7.73 0.14 -3.01
N SER A 44 7.83 1.41 -3.40
CA SER A 44 7.52 2.55 -2.55
C SER A 44 6.89 3.68 -3.34
N ILE A 45 5.84 4.27 -2.79
CA ILE A 45 5.24 5.50 -3.30
C ILE A 45 5.69 6.65 -2.40
N ASN A 46 6.55 7.50 -2.93
CA ASN A 46 7.01 8.71 -2.25
C ASN A 46 5.94 9.80 -2.42
N PHE A 47 5.44 10.33 -1.31
CA PHE A 47 4.28 11.22 -1.34
C PHE A 47 4.53 12.55 -2.06
N SER A 48 5.67 13.20 -1.82
CA SER A 48 5.96 14.49 -2.45
C SER A 48 6.31 14.35 -3.93
N LYS A 49 6.93 13.23 -4.32
CA LYS A 49 7.39 13.00 -5.70
C LYS A 49 6.30 12.38 -6.58
N ASP A 50 5.64 11.34 -6.09
CA ASP A 50 4.75 10.49 -6.88
C ASP A 50 3.28 10.94 -6.77
N LEU A 51 2.95 11.78 -5.79
CA LEU A 51 1.63 12.38 -5.58
C LEU A 51 1.71 13.93 -5.43
N PRO A 52 2.35 14.64 -6.38
CA PRO A 52 2.62 16.07 -6.26
C PRO A 52 1.35 16.92 -6.14
N GLU A 53 0.19 16.44 -6.60
CA GLU A 53 -1.10 17.13 -6.52
C GLU A 53 -1.56 17.40 -5.08
N PHE A 54 -1.06 16.66 -4.09
CA PHE A 54 -1.36 16.92 -2.68
C PHE A 54 -0.48 18.01 -2.06
N ASN A 55 0.50 18.52 -2.80
CA ASN A 55 1.37 19.64 -2.41
C ASN A 55 2.07 19.47 -1.05
N THR A 56 2.40 18.23 -0.69
CA THR A 56 3.08 17.92 0.58
C THR A 56 4.59 18.08 0.46
N ASN A 57 5.26 18.44 1.56
CA ASN A 57 6.72 18.39 1.68
C ASN A 57 7.10 17.29 2.68
N GLY A 58 7.64 16.18 2.19
CA GLY A 58 7.89 15.00 3.01
C GLY A 58 6.60 14.37 3.53
N GLY A 59 5.51 14.44 2.74
CA GLY A 59 4.21 13.85 3.10
C GLY A 59 3.36 14.64 4.10
N ILE A 60 3.82 15.83 4.50
CA ILE A 60 3.10 16.71 5.42
C ILE A 60 2.74 18.05 4.78
N LEU A 61 1.64 18.64 5.27
CA LEU A 61 1.24 20.02 5.09
C LEU A 61 1.40 20.75 6.41
N LYS A 62 1.99 21.95 6.37
CA LYS A 62 2.03 22.87 7.50
C LYS A 62 0.89 23.86 7.35
N LEU A 63 -0.02 23.87 8.31
CA LEU A 63 -1.15 24.80 8.34
C LEU A 63 -0.74 26.14 8.96
N THR A 64 -1.55 27.16 8.73
CA THR A 64 -1.28 28.54 9.19
C THR A 64 -1.31 28.69 10.71
N ASP A 65 -1.98 27.78 11.41
CA ASP A 65 -2.05 27.72 12.87
C ASP A 65 -0.85 26.98 13.51
N GLY A 66 0.10 26.52 12.69
CA GLY A 66 1.28 25.76 13.12
C GLY A 66 1.07 24.25 13.18
N SER A 67 -0.16 23.76 12.93
CA SER A 67 -0.47 22.35 12.88
C SER A 67 0.21 21.66 11.69
N THR A 68 0.62 20.41 11.87
CA THR A 68 1.15 19.56 10.79
C THR A 68 0.15 18.45 10.52
N VAL A 69 -0.25 18.30 9.27
CA VAL A 69 -1.26 17.32 8.85
C VAL A 69 -0.80 16.57 7.61
N SER A 70 -1.33 15.37 7.41
CA SER A 70 -1.19 14.64 6.14
C SER A 70 -2.57 14.44 5.52
N PRO A 71 -2.75 14.70 4.22
CA PRO A 71 -4.02 14.40 3.56
C PRO A 71 -4.27 12.88 3.56
N VAL A 72 -5.36 12.41 4.18
CA VAL A 72 -5.63 10.96 4.26
C VAL A 72 -5.85 10.36 2.87
N LEU A 73 -6.50 11.11 1.97
CA LEU A 73 -6.71 10.67 0.60
C LEU A 73 -5.41 10.50 -0.20
N MET A 74 -4.31 11.15 0.21
CA MET A 74 -2.98 10.88 -0.35
C MET A 74 -2.53 9.45 -0.02
N TRP A 75 -2.79 8.99 1.20
CA TRP A 75 -2.47 7.61 1.61
C TRP A 75 -3.36 6.59 0.90
N VAL A 76 -4.65 6.92 0.71
CA VAL A 76 -5.57 6.06 -0.05
C VAL A 76 -5.10 5.92 -1.50
N LYS A 77 -4.74 7.03 -2.16
CA LYS A 77 -4.21 7.00 -3.52
C LYS A 77 -2.86 6.29 -3.60
N ALA A 78 -1.98 6.48 -2.62
CA ALA A 78 -0.73 5.75 -2.54
C ALA A 78 -0.95 4.23 -2.44
N MET A 79 -1.99 3.79 -1.73
CA MET A 79 -2.35 2.38 -1.64
C MET A 79 -2.81 1.82 -3.00
N ASP A 80 -3.64 2.55 -3.75
CA ASP A 80 -4.03 2.16 -5.12
C ASP A 80 -2.78 1.93 -5.99
N LEU A 81 -1.87 2.92 -6.02
CA LEU A 81 -0.65 2.86 -6.83
C LEU A 81 0.29 1.72 -6.37
N LEU A 82 0.44 1.52 -5.06
CA LEU A 82 1.29 0.46 -4.53
C LEU A 82 0.75 -0.93 -4.92
N LEU A 83 -0.55 -1.16 -4.75
CA LEU A 83 -1.18 -2.43 -5.07
C LEU A 83 -1.12 -2.72 -6.57
N GLU A 84 -1.33 -1.71 -7.43
CA GLU A 84 -1.16 -1.85 -8.88
C GLU A 84 0.28 -2.27 -9.25
N GLN A 85 1.30 -1.64 -8.66
CA GLN A 85 2.70 -1.99 -8.90
C GLN A 85 3.06 -3.40 -8.41
N ILE A 86 2.45 -3.86 -7.32
CA ILE A 86 2.68 -5.20 -6.79
C ILE A 86 1.98 -6.25 -7.66
N TYR A 87 0.69 -6.07 -7.94
CA TYR A 87 -0.10 -7.05 -8.67
C TYR A 87 0.24 -7.16 -10.16
N SER A 88 0.87 -6.13 -10.75
CA SER A 88 1.46 -6.24 -12.10
C SER A 88 2.68 -7.16 -12.17
N ARG A 89 3.29 -7.52 -11.03
CA ARG A 89 4.53 -8.31 -10.95
C ARG A 89 4.36 -9.63 -10.19
N VAL A 90 3.33 -9.72 -9.35
CA VAL A 90 3.05 -10.87 -8.49
C VAL A 90 1.57 -11.26 -8.60
N PRO A 91 1.23 -12.54 -8.84
CA PRO A 91 -0.16 -12.99 -8.85
C PRO A 91 -0.82 -12.80 -7.48
N ALA A 92 -1.90 -12.02 -7.41
CA ALA A 92 -2.62 -11.76 -6.16
C ALA A 92 -3.07 -13.05 -5.44
N ARG A 93 -3.39 -14.12 -6.19
CA ARG A 93 -3.78 -15.43 -5.65
C ARG A 93 -2.71 -16.10 -4.78
N ASN A 94 -1.44 -15.70 -4.93
CA ASN A 94 -0.32 -16.23 -4.16
C ASN A 94 -0.13 -15.47 -2.84
N ILE A 95 -0.71 -14.28 -2.66
CA ILE A 95 -0.64 -13.52 -1.40
C ILE A 95 -1.56 -14.20 -0.37
N ARG A 96 -0.97 -14.83 0.65
CA ARG A 96 -1.71 -15.53 1.71
C ARG A 96 -2.07 -14.65 2.89
N CYS A 97 -1.28 -13.61 3.13
CA CYS A 97 -1.49 -12.69 4.22
C CYS A 97 -1.00 -11.29 3.83
N ILE A 98 -1.69 -10.29 4.38
CA ILE A 98 -1.28 -8.89 4.32
C ILE A 98 -1.11 -8.42 5.77
N GLY A 99 0.08 -7.95 6.12
CA GLY A 99 0.37 -7.32 7.39
C GLY A 99 0.95 -5.92 7.17
N GLY A 100 1.03 -5.12 8.21
CA GLY A 100 1.68 -3.83 8.08
C GLY A 100 1.84 -3.05 9.35
N CYS A 101 2.54 -1.94 9.22
CA CYS A 101 2.71 -0.91 10.23
C CYS A 101 2.38 0.47 9.64
N ALA A 102 2.19 1.43 10.54
CA ALA A 102 1.99 2.82 10.17
C ALA A 102 2.71 3.71 11.17
N GLN A 103 2.95 4.95 10.76
CA GLN A 103 3.44 6.01 11.65
C GLN A 103 2.55 6.12 12.89
N GLN A 104 3.19 6.33 14.04
CA GLN A 104 2.51 6.45 15.31
C GLN A 104 1.82 7.81 15.44
N HIS A 105 0.84 7.89 16.35
CA HIS A 105 0.14 9.12 16.75
C HIS A 105 -0.80 9.76 15.72
N GLY A 106 -0.73 9.38 14.45
CA GLY A 106 -1.65 9.85 13.41
C GLY A 106 -3.09 9.42 13.68
N THR A 107 -4.04 10.36 13.62
CA THR A 107 -5.47 10.09 13.81
C THR A 107 -6.29 10.40 12.55
N VAL A 108 -7.07 9.41 12.07
CA VAL A 108 -7.96 9.56 10.91
C VAL A 108 -9.42 9.69 11.38
N TYR A 109 -10.12 10.71 10.87
CA TYR A 109 -11.53 10.94 11.14
C TYR A 109 -12.38 10.55 9.92
N TRP A 110 -13.36 9.70 10.15
CA TRP A 110 -14.28 9.21 9.13
C TRP A 110 -15.59 10.01 9.15
N ALA A 111 -16.12 10.29 7.96
CA ALA A 111 -17.46 10.86 7.82
C ALA A 111 -18.53 9.87 8.27
N ASN A 112 -19.69 10.41 8.68
CA ASN A 112 -20.85 9.57 8.95
C ASN A 112 -21.26 8.81 7.67
N GLY A 113 -21.50 7.50 7.78
CA GLY A 113 -21.81 6.63 6.65
C GLY A 113 -20.61 5.96 5.97
N ALA A 114 -19.37 6.28 6.36
CA ALA A 114 -18.17 5.71 5.75
C ALA A 114 -18.11 4.17 5.84
N ALA A 115 -18.56 3.59 6.95
CA ALA A 115 -18.63 2.14 7.11
C ALA A 115 -19.55 1.49 6.05
N GLY A 116 -20.68 2.12 5.74
CA GLY A 116 -21.57 1.68 4.68
C GLY A 116 -20.88 1.75 3.31
N LYS A 117 -20.18 2.86 3.03
CA LYS A 117 -19.44 3.01 1.77
C LYS A 117 -18.32 1.96 1.61
N LEU A 118 -17.57 1.68 2.67
CA LEU A 118 -16.53 0.64 2.69
C LEU A 118 -17.10 -0.76 2.40
N SER A 119 -18.29 -1.07 2.91
CA SER A 119 -18.94 -2.37 2.69
C SER A 119 -19.44 -2.58 1.25
N THR A 120 -19.52 -1.51 0.45
CA THR A 120 -20.04 -1.53 -0.93
C THR A 120 -19.00 -1.11 -1.96
N LEU A 121 -17.71 -1.26 -1.66
CA LEU A 121 -16.64 -0.98 -2.63
C LEU A 121 -16.74 -1.96 -3.81
N SER A 122 -16.53 -1.44 -5.02
CA SER A 122 -16.46 -2.26 -6.23
C SER A 122 -15.02 -2.68 -6.50
N PRO A 123 -14.75 -3.95 -6.85
CA PRO A 123 -13.42 -4.39 -7.26
C PRO A 123 -12.94 -3.72 -8.55
N ASP A 124 -13.85 -3.17 -9.35
CA ASP A 124 -13.55 -2.50 -10.62
C ASP A 124 -13.21 -1.00 -10.46
N SER A 125 -13.12 -0.52 -9.21
CA SER A 125 -12.84 0.88 -8.90
C SER A 125 -11.68 1.05 -7.93
N SER A 126 -10.85 2.06 -8.17
CA SER A 126 -9.80 2.48 -7.24
C SER A 126 -10.40 3.03 -5.94
N LEU A 127 -9.68 2.86 -4.83
CA LEU A 127 -10.09 3.31 -3.50
C LEU A 127 -10.20 4.83 -3.42
N PHE A 128 -9.26 5.56 -4.02
CA PHE A 128 -9.20 7.01 -3.97
C PHE A 128 -10.51 7.69 -4.42
N PRO A 129 -11.03 7.49 -5.65
CA PRO A 129 -12.30 8.08 -6.06
C PRO A 129 -13.49 7.50 -5.29
N ALA A 130 -13.41 6.26 -4.80
CA ALA A 130 -14.50 5.66 -4.04
C ALA A 130 -14.65 6.26 -2.63
N LEU A 131 -13.58 6.79 -2.04
CA LEU A 131 -13.53 7.30 -0.67
C LEU A 131 -13.33 8.81 -0.56
N GLU A 132 -13.25 9.54 -1.68
CA GLU A 132 -12.98 10.98 -1.73
C GLU A 132 -13.89 11.82 -0.82
N SER A 133 -15.16 11.41 -0.64
CA SER A 133 -16.14 12.11 0.20
C SER A 133 -16.26 11.59 1.64
N GLN A 134 -15.44 10.61 2.04
CA GLN A 134 -15.61 9.87 3.30
C GLN A 134 -14.55 10.17 4.36
N LEU A 135 -13.50 10.91 4.01
CA LEU A 135 -12.30 11.09 4.82
C LEU A 135 -11.92 12.56 4.91
N SER A 136 -11.46 12.98 6.10
CA SER A 136 -10.85 14.31 6.31
C SER A 136 -9.33 14.22 6.42
N LEU A 137 -8.68 15.31 6.85
CA LEU A 137 -7.24 15.35 7.14
C LEU A 137 -6.86 14.46 8.34
N CYS A 138 -5.61 14.00 8.37
CA CYS A 138 -5.00 13.37 9.55
C CYS A 138 -4.16 14.38 10.31
N PHE A 139 -4.25 14.36 11.63
CA PHE A 139 -3.41 15.13 12.56
C PHE A 139 -2.40 14.22 13.25
#